data_AF-A0A850ZRL6-F1
#
_entry.id   AF-A0A850ZRL6-F1
#
_cell.length_a   1.000
_cell.length_b   1.000
_cell.length_c   1.000
_cell.angle_alpha   90.00
_cell.angle_beta   90.00
_cell.angle_gamma   90.00
#
_symmetry.space_group_name_H-M   'P 1'
#
loop_
_entity.id
_entity.type
_entity.pdbx_description
1 polymer ?
#
loop_
_entity_poly.entity_id
_entity_poly.type
_entity_poly.pdbx_seq_one_letter_code
_entity_poly.pdbx_strand_id
1 'polypeptide(L)'
;GELLLCEASTVYKYMQEDGSNRGSYGKLVCTNFKISFLDDDSASDDNEPQFKNKIVGENDITLQCVDQIYGVYDEKKKLLTGQLRKYPEKLIIYCKDLRVFNFCLRYTKEEEVKRIVSGIVHHSQTPKLLKRLFLFSYASAAPNNTDGRNQTVMFEILEDWRDELERTKGNVKYKAVTTNEGYRVSEKLPLYFVVPICISEESILKYEGRGIPIWCWSCHNGAALLKMSAFPKEQDDSTSQMQKAFLDGIYKTISKPPYELLKMDDLSSSLPSLQDIQTAYTRFKQLFLIDNSTDFWATDVKWFSLLESTNWLEIIRRVLKKAIEVAECLEIQHTNVLLIEESATDLCCVISSLVQVMMDSYSRTKSGFQSLIQKEWVIGGHRFLDRCNHLHKSEKEEAPVFLLLLDCVWQLVQQYPPAFEFTETYLTVLSDSLYVPIFSTFFFNSQH
;
A
#
# COMPACT_ATOMS: atom_id res chain seq x y z
N GLY A 1 -21.85 12.30 6.47
CA GLY A 1 -21.89 11.36 5.33
C GLY A 1 -22.05 9.91 5.75
N GLU A 2 -21.75 9.56 7.01
CA GLU A 2 -21.96 8.21 7.53
C GLU A 2 -23.44 7.92 7.79
N LEU A 3 -23.89 6.74 7.37
CA LEU A 3 -25.28 6.28 7.43
C LEU A 3 -25.33 4.87 8.02
N LEU A 4 -26.25 4.66 8.96
CA LEU A 4 -26.56 3.35 9.52
C LEU A 4 -27.18 2.45 8.44
N LEU A 5 -26.63 1.24 8.27
CA LEU A 5 -27.13 0.26 7.30
C LEU A 5 -27.88 -0.87 8.01
N CYS A 6 -27.26 -1.45 9.03
CA CYS A 6 -27.88 -2.47 9.86
C CYS A 6 -27.29 -2.51 11.26
N GLU A 7 -28.06 -3.09 12.18
CA GLU A 7 -27.68 -3.25 13.58
C GLU A 7 -28.29 -4.51 14.18
N ALA A 8 -27.62 -5.02 15.21
CA ALA A 8 -28.04 -6.12 16.05
C ALA A 8 -27.72 -5.80 17.52
N SER A 9 -28.70 -6.03 18.40
CA SER A 9 -28.57 -5.86 19.84
C SER A 9 -28.25 -7.18 20.54
N THR A 10 -27.78 -7.08 21.79
CA THR A 10 -27.50 -8.26 22.63
C THR A 10 -26.44 -9.16 21.99
N VAL A 11 -25.46 -8.54 21.33
CA VAL A 11 -24.28 -9.22 20.76
C VAL A 11 -23.23 -9.29 21.84
N TYR A 12 -22.60 -10.44 22.02
CA TYR A 12 -21.50 -10.60 22.98
C TYR A 12 -20.16 -10.59 22.25
N LYS A 13 -19.29 -9.63 22.53
CA LYS A 13 -17.93 -9.58 21.97
C LYS A 13 -16.97 -10.29 22.92
N TYR A 14 -16.21 -11.26 22.42
CA TYR A 14 -15.12 -11.88 23.20
C TYR A 14 -13.90 -10.94 23.24
N MET A 15 -13.31 -10.77 24.42
CA MET A 15 -11.98 -10.15 24.57
C MET A 15 -10.92 -11.24 24.39
N GLN A 16 -9.88 -10.97 23.62
CA GLN A 16 -8.81 -11.93 23.31
C GLN A 16 -7.71 -12.01 24.38
N GLU A 17 -7.95 -11.49 25.58
CA GLU A 17 -6.99 -11.55 26.68
C GLU A 17 -7.17 -12.85 27.50
N ASP A 18 -6.15 -13.71 27.44
CA ASP A 18 -5.86 -14.80 28.38
C ASP A 18 -6.78 -16.03 28.41
N GLY A 19 -7.31 -16.49 27.27
CA GLY A 19 -8.03 -17.78 27.19
C GLY A 19 -9.28 -17.87 28.09
N SER A 20 -9.62 -16.77 28.74
CA SER A 20 -10.81 -16.58 29.54
C SER A 20 -11.90 -16.10 28.58
N ASN A 21 -13.08 -16.71 28.62
CA ASN A 21 -14.24 -16.29 27.80
C ASN A 21 -14.83 -14.96 28.33
N ARG A 22 -13.98 -13.99 28.71
CA ARG A 22 -14.40 -12.65 29.11
C ARG A 22 -14.79 -11.86 27.87
N GLY A 23 -15.73 -10.95 28.06
CA GLY A 23 -16.38 -10.25 26.99
C GLY A 23 -17.50 -9.38 27.55
N SER A 24 -18.05 -8.54 26.70
CA SER A 24 -19.11 -7.63 27.05
C SER A 24 -20.29 -7.78 26.10
N TYR A 25 -21.48 -7.49 26.62
CA TYR A 25 -22.68 -7.36 25.81
C TYR A 25 -22.78 -5.96 25.23
N GLY A 26 -23.33 -5.87 24.04
CA GLY A 26 -23.48 -4.59 23.39
C GLY A 26 -24.25 -4.69 22.09
N LYS A 27 -24.11 -3.62 21.31
CA LYS A 27 -24.75 -3.45 20.02
C LYS A 27 -23.71 -3.50 18.92
N LEU A 28 -23.92 -4.39 17.94
CA LEU A 28 -23.11 -4.44 16.72
C LEU A 28 -23.80 -3.61 15.63
N VAL A 29 -23.08 -2.63 15.12
CA VAL A 29 -23.57 -1.65 14.15
C VAL A 29 -22.73 -1.73 12.88
N CYS A 30 -23.38 -1.70 11.73
CA CYS A 30 -22.72 -1.60 10.42
C CYS A 30 -23.24 -0.35 9.69
N THR A 31 -22.32 0.54 9.33
CA THR A 31 -22.57 1.74 8.56
C THR A 31 -21.99 1.61 7.16
N ASN A 32 -22.19 2.61 6.31
CA ASN A 32 -21.50 2.69 5.00
C ASN A 32 -19.99 3.01 5.10
N PHE A 33 -19.44 3.15 6.33
CA PHE A 33 -18.03 3.42 6.60
C PHE A 33 -17.35 2.28 7.37
N LYS A 34 -17.99 1.80 8.44
CA LYS A 34 -17.37 0.90 9.42
C LYS A 34 -18.38 -0.04 10.08
N ILE A 35 -17.83 -1.07 10.72
CA ILE A 35 -18.50 -1.93 11.68
C ILE A 35 -18.03 -1.48 13.06
N SER A 36 -18.96 -1.20 13.97
CA SER A 36 -18.69 -0.70 15.31
C SER A 36 -19.38 -1.59 16.33
N PHE A 37 -18.66 -2.00 17.37
CA PHE A 37 -19.25 -2.61 18.55
C PHE A 37 -19.37 -1.58 19.68
N LEU A 38 -20.59 -1.31 20.10
CA LEU A 38 -20.93 -0.37 21.17
C LEU A 38 -21.20 -1.16 22.43
N ASP A 39 -20.33 -1.01 23.43
CA ASP A 39 -20.43 -1.71 24.72
C ASP A 39 -21.53 -1.09 25.60
N ASP A 40 -22.35 -1.94 26.22
CA ASP A 40 -23.40 -1.53 27.16
C ASP A 40 -22.79 -0.95 28.46
N ASP A 41 -21.58 -1.37 28.85
CA ASP A 41 -20.92 -1.03 30.12
C ASP A 41 -19.93 0.15 30.00
N SER A 42 -20.05 1.00 28.98
CA SER A 42 -19.14 2.15 28.74
C SER A 42 -19.32 3.33 29.72
N ALA A 43 -19.46 3.03 31.02
CA ALA A 43 -19.37 4.00 32.10
C ALA A 43 -17.92 4.07 32.63
N SER A 44 -17.24 5.16 32.31
CA SER A 44 -16.06 5.70 33.02
C SER A 44 -14.89 4.72 33.28
N ASP A 45 -14.04 4.51 32.27
CA ASP A 45 -12.64 4.17 32.56
C ASP A 45 -11.81 5.45 32.47
N ASP A 46 -11.40 5.95 33.64
CA ASP A 46 -10.46 7.08 33.84
C ASP A 46 -9.02 6.77 33.34
N ASN A 47 -8.81 5.61 32.70
CA ASN A 47 -7.56 5.22 32.07
C ASN A 47 -7.65 5.42 30.55
N GLU A 48 -7.82 6.66 30.09
CA GLU A 48 -7.72 6.94 28.66
C GLU A 48 -6.31 6.56 28.17
N PRO A 49 -6.20 5.69 27.14
CA PRO A 49 -4.90 5.35 26.58
C PRO A 49 -4.22 6.61 26.05
N GLN A 50 -2.93 6.78 26.34
CA GLN A 50 -2.14 7.95 25.97
C GLN A 50 -2.09 8.18 24.45
N PHE A 51 -2.37 7.14 23.65
CA PHE A 51 -2.50 7.19 22.20
C PHE A 51 -3.82 6.55 21.76
N LYS A 52 -4.74 7.36 21.24
CA LYS A 52 -6.02 6.92 20.68
C LYS A 52 -6.17 7.41 19.25
N ASN A 53 -6.60 6.52 18.35
CA ASN A 53 -6.97 6.91 17.00
C ASN A 53 -8.25 7.77 17.06
N LYS A 54 -8.18 8.99 16.50
CA LYS A 54 -9.27 9.97 16.54
C LYS A 54 -10.39 9.68 15.54
N ILE A 55 -10.15 8.79 14.57
CA ILE A 55 -11.04 8.50 13.45
C ILE A 55 -11.74 7.15 13.67
N VAL A 56 -10.97 6.14 14.07
CA VAL A 56 -11.43 4.75 14.24
C VAL A 56 -11.24 4.37 15.71
N GLY A 57 -12.32 4.03 16.41
CA GLY A 57 -12.24 3.53 17.78
C GLY A 57 -11.63 2.13 17.86
N GLU A 58 -11.30 1.68 19.07
CA GLU A 58 -10.74 0.35 19.31
C GLU A 58 -11.67 -0.78 18.85
N ASN A 59 -12.97 -0.57 18.98
CA ASN A 59 -14.03 -1.48 18.58
C ASN A 59 -14.54 -1.26 17.15
N ASP A 60 -13.85 -0.42 16.36
CA ASP A 60 -14.23 -0.07 15.01
C ASP A 60 -13.37 -0.79 13.97
N ILE A 61 -14.03 -1.25 12.91
CA ILE A 61 -13.44 -1.88 11.74
C ILE A 61 -13.95 -1.14 10.52
N THR A 62 -13.10 -0.43 9.78
CA THR A 62 -13.54 0.15 8.50
C THR A 62 -13.93 -0.97 7.54
N LEU A 63 -14.94 -0.76 6.70
CA LEU A 63 -15.39 -1.78 5.75
C LEU A 63 -14.27 -2.24 4.80
N GLN A 64 -13.28 -1.39 4.57
CA GLN A 64 -12.16 -1.60 3.66
C GLN A 64 -11.00 -2.35 4.32
N CYS A 65 -10.99 -2.41 5.66
CA CYS A 65 -10.07 -3.21 6.45
C CYS A 65 -10.59 -4.64 6.64
N VAL A 66 -11.86 -4.93 6.36
CA VAL A 66 -12.36 -6.31 6.43
C VAL A 66 -11.67 -7.18 5.38
N ASP A 67 -11.01 -8.24 5.82
CA ASP A 67 -10.30 -9.20 4.98
C ASP A 67 -11.17 -10.44 4.74
N GLN A 68 -11.46 -11.20 5.79
CA GLN A 68 -12.25 -12.43 5.72
C GLN A 68 -13.28 -12.48 6.84
N ILE A 69 -14.42 -13.10 6.54
CA ILE A 69 -15.51 -13.26 7.50
C ILE A 69 -15.83 -14.74 7.63
N TYR A 70 -15.79 -15.25 8.85
CA TYR A 70 -16.13 -16.63 9.17
C TYR A 70 -17.36 -16.69 10.05
N GLY A 71 -18.19 -17.70 9.81
CA GLY A 71 -19.30 -18.08 10.66
C GLY A 71 -19.02 -19.44 11.28
N VAL A 72 -19.29 -19.58 12.57
CA VAL A 72 -19.21 -20.86 13.28
C VAL A 72 -20.61 -21.44 13.43
N TYR A 73 -20.78 -22.68 12.94
CA TYR A 73 -22.02 -23.46 13.00
C TYR A 73 -21.72 -24.77 13.70
N ASP A 74 -22.34 -25.05 14.85
CA ASP A 74 -22.10 -26.29 15.60
C ASP A 74 -20.59 -26.57 15.75
N GLU A 75 -19.84 -25.56 16.20
CA GLU A 75 -18.37 -25.56 16.36
C GLU A 75 -17.54 -25.64 15.06
N LYS A 76 -18.17 -25.75 13.89
CA LYS A 76 -17.48 -25.76 12.60
C LYS A 76 -17.38 -24.36 12.00
N LYS A 77 -16.16 -23.86 11.89
CA LYS A 77 -15.81 -22.60 11.23
C LYS A 77 -15.93 -22.72 9.70
N LYS A 78 -16.64 -21.79 9.07
CA LYS A 78 -16.84 -21.71 7.61
C LYS A 78 -16.72 -20.28 7.12
N LEU A 79 -16.05 -20.09 5.98
CA LEU A 79 -15.98 -18.79 5.32
C LEU A 79 -17.37 -18.37 4.84
N LEU A 80 -17.77 -17.14 5.14
CA LEU A 80 -19.03 -16.55 4.69
C LEU A 80 -18.77 -15.76 3.41
N THR A 81 -19.50 -16.07 2.35
CA THR A 81 -19.45 -15.37 1.06
C THR A 81 -20.85 -15.26 0.46
N GLY A 82 -21.13 -14.13 -0.19
CA GLY A 82 -22.36 -13.93 -0.96
C GLY A 82 -23.65 -14.05 -0.14
N GLN A 83 -24.70 -14.62 -0.75
CA GLN A 83 -25.99 -14.79 -0.10
C GLN A 83 -26.02 -16.02 0.82
N LEU A 84 -26.31 -15.79 2.09
CA LEU A 84 -26.36 -16.82 3.12
C LEU A 84 -27.75 -17.44 3.25
N ARG A 85 -27.82 -18.77 3.35
CA ARG A 85 -29.07 -19.53 3.62
C ARG A 85 -29.25 -19.87 5.09
N LYS A 86 -28.15 -19.98 5.84
CA LYS A 86 -28.11 -20.21 7.28
C LYS A 86 -27.21 -19.15 7.90
N TYR A 87 -27.46 -18.83 9.16
CA TYR A 87 -26.73 -17.80 9.89
C TYR A 87 -25.98 -18.42 11.07
N PRO A 88 -24.75 -17.95 11.36
CA PRO A 88 -23.90 -18.57 12.36
C PRO A 88 -24.26 -18.12 13.79
N GLU A 89 -23.90 -18.95 14.76
CA GLU A 89 -24.00 -18.58 16.18
C GLU A 89 -22.84 -17.69 16.63
N LYS A 90 -21.70 -17.78 15.94
CA LYS A 90 -20.54 -16.90 16.15
C LYS A 90 -20.04 -16.34 14.82
N LEU A 91 -19.76 -15.05 14.80
CA LEU A 91 -19.18 -14.32 13.67
C LEU A 91 -17.74 -13.93 14.02
N ILE A 92 -16.81 -14.27 13.14
CA ILE A 92 -15.39 -13.92 13.27
C ILE A 92 -15.03 -13.04 12.09
N ILE A 93 -14.49 -11.86 12.36
CA ILE A 93 -14.03 -10.91 11.33
C ILE A 93 -12.51 -10.81 11.43
N TYR A 94 -11.84 -11.19 10.36
CA TYR A 94 -10.41 -10.96 10.16
C TYR A 94 -10.20 -9.68 9.39
N CYS A 95 -9.25 -8.88 9.86
CA CYS A 95 -8.95 -7.57 9.32
C CYS A 95 -7.59 -7.58 8.59
N LYS A 96 -7.42 -6.69 7.62
CA LYS A 96 -6.18 -6.51 6.85
C LYS A 96 -5.03 -5.98 7.72
N ASP A 97 -5.36 -5.34 8.84
CA ASP A 97 -4.44 -4.87 9.89
C ASP A 97 -4.11 -5.95 10.95
N LEU A 98 -4.41 -7.22 10.67
CA LEU A 98 -4.18 -8.39 11.53
C LEU A 98 -5.05 -8.46 12.80
N ARG A 99 -5.97 -7.52 13.02
CA ARG A 99 -6.93 -7.63 14.13
C ARG A 99 -7.99 -8.69 13.86
N VAL A 100 -8.43 -9.35 14.94
CA VAL A 100 -9.47 -10.39 14.90
C VAL A 100 -10.60 -10.02 15.86
N PHE A 101 -11.82 -9.99 15.34
CA PHE A 101 -13.02 -9.71 16.15
C PHE A 101 -13.91 -10.93 16.23
N ASN A 102 -14.30 -11.31 17.44
CA ASN A 102 -15.13 -12.47 17.72
C ASN A 102 -16.45 -12.03 18.37
N PHE A 103 -17.57 -12.27 17.68
CA PHE A 103 -18.91 -11.92 18.14
C PHE A 103 -19.77 -13.18 18.31
N CYS A 104 -20.37 -13.37 19.47
CA CYS A 104 -21.40 -14.37 19.71
C CYS A 104 -22.78 -13.76 19.46
N LEU A 105 -23.55 -14.42 18.60
CA LEU A 105 -24.87 -14.00 18.11
C LEU A 105 -26.00 -14.89 18.66
N ARG A 106 -25.69 -15.87 19.51
CA ARG A 106 -26.65 -16.84 20.07
C ARG A 106 -27.79 -16.19 20.85
N TYR A 107 -27.54 -15.02 21.45
CA TYR A 107 -28.50 -14.28 22.27
C TYR A 107 -29.23 -13.17 21.48
N THR A 108 -28.82 -12.92 20.24
CA THR A 108 -29.42 -11.93 19.34
C THR A 108 -30.63 -12.53 18.64
N LYS A 109 -31.66 -11.71 18.38
CA LYS A 109 -32.86 -12.15 17.65
C LYS A 109 -32.49 -12.61 16.24
N GLU A 110 -33.09 -13.70 15.76
CA GLU A 110 -32.76 -14.31 14.47
C GLU A 110 -32.84 -13.34 13.28
N GLU A 111 -33.87 -12.48 13.24
CA GLU A 111 -34.03 -11.46 12.18
C GLU A 111 -32.94 -10.37 12.23
N GLU A 112 -32.43 -10.04 13.42
CA GLU A 112 -31.30 -9.11 13.59
C GLU A 112 -29.99 -9.75 13.13
N VAL A 113 -29.75 -11.01 13.51
CA VAL A 113 -28.60 -11.80 13.05
C VAL A 113 -28.57 -11.87 11.52
N LYS A 114 -29.71 -12.18 10.91
CA LYS A 114 -29.86 -12.21 9.46
C LYS A 114 -29.48 -10.88 8.81
N ARG A 115 -30.03 -9.77 9.30
CA ARG A 115 -29.74 -8.43 8.75
C ARG A 115 -28.28 -8.01 8.95
N ILE A 116 -27.71 -8.21 10.14
CA ILE A 116 -26.34 -7.73 10.43
C ILE A 116 -25.31 -8.55 9.67
N VAL A 117 -25.42 -9.89 9.66
CA VAL A 117 -24.46 -10.75 8.97
C VAL A 117 -24.55 -10.57 7.46
N SER A 118 -25.77 -10.58 6.88
CA SER A 118 -25.92 -10.32 5.44
C SER A 118 -25.49 -8.90 5.06
N GLY A 119 -25.77 -7.90 5.89
CA GLY A 119 -25.36 -6.52 5.66
C GLY A 119 -23.84 -6.38 5.67
N ILE A 120 -23.16 -6.91 6.68
CA ILE A 120 -21.69 -6.90 6.76
C ILE A 120 -21.09 -7.58 5.53
N VAL A 121 -21.48 -8.82 5.22
CA VAL A 121 -20.97 -9.58 4.06
C VAL A 121 -21.22 -8.82 2.75
N HIS A 122 -22.43 -8.25 2.58
CA HIS A 122 -22.74 -7.48 1.38
C HIS A 122 -21.86 -6.23 1.26
N HIS A 123 -21.73 -5.45 2.33
CA HIS A 123 -21.04 -4.17 2.28
C HIS A 123 -19.51 -4.26 2.36
N SER A 124 -18.94 -5.38 2.82
CA SER A 124 -17.48 -5.57 2.88
C SER A 124 -16.91 -6.44 1.77
N GLN A 125 -17.64 -7.41 1.22
CA GLN A 125 -17.05 -8.38 0.28
C GLN A 125 -17.58 -8.29 -1.16
N THR A 126 -18.62 -7.50 -1.43
CA THR A 126 -19.16 -7.40 -2.79
C THR A 126 -18.40 -6.41 -3.66
N PRO A 127 -18.28 -6.67 -4.98
CA PRO A 127 -17.66 -5.73 -5.91
C PRO A 127 -18.33 -4.35 -5.85
N LYS A 128 -17.53 -3.30 -5.64
CA LYS A 128 -18.00 -1.91 -5.53
C LYS A 128 -17.69 -1.12 -6.80
N LEU A 129 -18.58 -0.18 -7.11
CA LEU A 129 -18.27 0.91 -8.03
C LEU A 129 -17.42 1.94 -7.29
N LEU A 130 -16.47 2.58 -7.99
CA LEU A 130 -15.60 3.61 -7.40
C LEU A 130 -16.40 4.69 -6.66
N LYS A 131 -17.44 5.24 -7.31
CA LYS A 131 -18.36 6.24 -6.74
C LYS A 131 -19.10 5.82 -5.47
N ARG A 132 -19.08 4.53 -5.10
CA ARG A 132 -19.69 4.00 -3.88
C ARG A 132 -18.70 3.85 -2.71
N LEU A 133 -17.43 4.22 -2.91
CA LEU A 133 -16.48 4.34 -1.81
C LEU A 133 -16.94 5.44 -0.84
N PHE A 134 -16.73 5.20 0.46
CA PHE A 134 -17.15 6.14 1.50
C PHE A 134 -16.51 7.52 1.35
N LEU A 135 -15.29 7.61 0.79
CA LEU A 135 -14.55 8.86 0.62
C LEU A 135 -15.34 9.93 -0.12
N PHE A 136 -16.18 9.56 -1.10
CA PHE A 136 -17.02 10.52 -1.82
C PHE A 136 -18.18 11.06 -0.95
N SER A 137 -18.74 10.18 -0.10
CA SER A 137 -19.77 10.57 0.88
C SER A 137 -19.19 11.42 2.01
N TYR A 138 -17.93 11.16 2.38
CA TYR A 138 -17.19 11.97 3.34
C TYR A 138 -16.88 13.34 2.74
N ALA A 139 -16.26 13.42 1.56
CA ALA A 139 -15.92 14.68 0.89
C ALA A 139 -17.15 15.57 0.64
N SER A 140 -18.32 14.97 0.35
CA SER A 140 -19.57 15.74 0.16
C SER A 140 -20.14 16.32 1.46
N ALA A 141 -19.76 15.77 2.62
CA ALA A 141 -20.35 16.10 3.91
C ALA A 141 -19.39 16.81 4.87
N ALA A 142 -18.08 16.61 4.71
CA ALA A 142 -17.07 17.23 5.53
C ALA A 142 -16.87 18.69 5.10
N PRO A 143 -16.71 19.64 6.05
CA PRO A 143 -16.27 20.98 5.73
C PRO A 143 -14.87 20.91 5.08
N ASN A 144 -14.60 21.76 4.09
CA ASN A 144 -13.27 21.91 3.51
C ASN A 144 -12.31 22.35 4.62
N ASN A 145 -11.62 21.39 5.23
CA ASN A 145 -10.63 21.68 6.25
C ASN A 145 -9.34 22.08 5.53
N THR A 146 -9.22 23.36 5.23
CA THR A 146 -7.97 23.99 4.78
C THR A 146 -7.15 24.41 6.00
N ASP A 147 -6.74 23.43 6.81
CA ASP A 147 -5.71 23.59 7.84
C ASP A 147 -4.56 22.68 7.41
N GLY A 148 -3.30 23.07 7.28
CA GLY A 148 -2.58 24.32 7.46
C GLY A 148 -1.12 23.95 7.20
N ARG A 149 -0.36 24.77 6.45
CA ARG A 149 1.07 24.59 6.08
C ARG A 149 1.55 23.12 6.07
N ASN A 150 1.10 22.34 5.10
CA ASN A 150 1.75 21.06 4.82
C ASN A 150 3.18 21.35 4.35
N GLN A 151 4.15 20.92 5.14
CA GLN A 151 5.56 20.92 4.77
C GLN A 151 5.87 19.82 3.74
N THR A 152 4.90 18.94 3.49
CA THR A 152 4.92 17.89 2.47
C THR A 152 4.80 18.49 1.09
N VAL A 153 5.74 18.13 0.22
CA VAL A 153 5.68 18.47 -1.22
C VAL A 153 4.73 17.50 -1.91
N MET A 154 3.74 18.03 -2.62
CA MET A 154 2.65 17.22 -3.19
C MET A 154 2.94 16.68 -4.59
N PHE A 155 3.92 17.28 -5.29
CA PHE A 155 4.32 16.95 -6.66
C PHE A 155 3.20 17.09 -7.70
N GLU A 156 2.19 17.91 -7.39
CA GLU A 156 1.03 18.17 -8.24
C GLU A 156 1.28 19.31 -9.25
N ILE A 157 2.26 20.18 -8.97
CA ILE A 157 2.65 21.31 -9.81
C ILE A 157 4.09 21.14 -10.32
N LEU A 158 4.41 21.79 -11.44
CA LEU A 158 5.74 21.69 -12.07
C LEU A 158 6.87 22.18 -11.15
N GLU A 159 6.62 23.24 -10.37
CA GLU A 159 7.59 23.84 -9.45
C GLU A 159 8.09 22.84 -8.40
N ASP A 160 7.22 21.98 -7.85
CA ASP A 160 7.60 20.94 -6.87
C ASP A 160 8.71 20.02 -7.42
N TRP A 161 8.61 19.65 -8.70
CA TRP A 161 9.61 18.81 -9.38
C TRP A 161 10.92 19.56 -9.64
N ARG A 162 10.85 20.86 -9.90
CA ARG A 162 12.03 21.71 -10.14
C ARG A 162 12.79 21.96 -8.84
N ASP A 163 12.07 22.25 -7.76
CA ASP A 163 12.64 22.48 -6.43
C ASP A 163 13.29 21.20 -5.91
N GLU A 164 12.67 20.03 -6.11
CA GLU A 164 13.24 18.75 -5.74
C GLU A 164 14.51 18.43 -6.58
N LEU A 165 14.50 18.75 -7.87
CA LEU A 165 15.70 18.63 -8.72
C LEU A 165 16.84 19.55 -8.27
N GLU A 166 16.53 20.76 -7.81
CA GLU A 166 17.53 21.68 -7.28
C GLU A 166 18.10 21.18 -5.95
N ARG A 167 17.24 20.69 -5.05
CA ARG A 167 17.63 20.10 -3.77
C ARG A 167 18.63 18.95 -3.94
N THR A 168 18.41 18.08 -4.95
CA THR A 168 19.29 16.94 -5.24
C THR A 168 20.37 17.25 -6.29
N LYS A 169 20.49 18.50 -6.75
CA LYS A 169 21.41 18.93 -7.82
C LYS A 169 21.24 18.17 -9.16
N GLY A 170 20.06 17.60 -9.39
CA GLY A 170 19.72 16.88 -10.62
C GLY A 170 19.41 17.82 -11.80
N ASN A 171 19.06 19.07 -11.52
CA ASN A 171 18.69 20.10 -12.51
C ASN A 171 19.75 20.37 -13.59
N VAL A 172 20.99 19.92 -13.41
CA VAL A 172 22.07 20.02 -14.41
C VAL A 172 21.91 19.02 -15.55
N LYS A 173 21.35 17.84 -15.29
CA LYS A 173 21.28 16.71 -16.25
C LYS A 173 19.84 16.29 -16.58
N TYR A 174 18.88 16.70 -15.76
CA TYR A 174 17.47 16.31 -15.81
C TYR A 174 16.54 17.53 -15.83
N LYS A 175 15.37 17.39 -16.46
CA LYS A 175 14.36 18.45 -16.58
C LYS A 175 12.96 17.91 -16.26
N ALA A 176 12.16 18.71 -15.58
CA ALA A 176 10.72 18.46 -15.45
C ALA A 176 10.02 18.79 -16.77
N VAL A 177 9.05 17.97 -17.18
CA VAL A 177 8.33 18.11 -18.45
C VAL A 177 6.83 18.27 -18.24
N THR A 178 6.21 19.04 -19.13
CA THR A 178 4.75 19.32 -19.19
C THR A 178 4.06 18.54 -20.31
N THR A 179 4.78 17.62 -20.97
CA THR A 179 4.30 16.90 -22.16
C THR A 179 3.02 16.09 -21.89
N ASN A 180 2.83 15.60 -20.65
CA ASN A 180 1.64 14.86 -20.24
C ASN A 180 0.56 15.73 -19.57
N GLU A 181 0.62 17.06 -19.67
CA GLU A 181 -0.49 17.92 -19.24
C GLU A 181 -1.79 17.51 -19.95
N GLY A 182 -2.87 17.39 -19.18
CA GLY A 182 -4.15 16.86 -19.67
C GLY A 182 -4.10 15.37 -20.05
N TYR A 183 -3.11 14.63 -19.56
CA TYR A 183 -2.91 13.19 -19.81
C TYR A 183 -2.80 12.82 -21.28
N ARG A 184 -2.23 13.74 -22.08
CA ARG A 184 -2.09 13.59 -23.54
C ARG A 184 -1.17 12.44 -23.96
N VAL A 185 -0.21 12.05 -23.11
CA VAL A 185 0.69 10.91 -23.35
C VAL A 185 0.07 9.63 -22.79
N SER A 186 -0.32 9.64 -21.51
CA SER A 186 -0.94 8.51 -20.83
C SER A 186 -1.60 8.93 -19.50
N GLU A 187 -2.77 8.37 -19.21
CA GLU A 187 -3.45 8.47 -17.91
C GLU A 187 -2.70 7.74 -16.77
N LYS A 188 -1.74 6.88 -17.13
CA LYS A 188 -0.89 6.14 -16.16
C LYS A 188 0.33 6.93 -15.72
N LEU A 189 0.70 7.97 -16.47
CA LEU A 189 1.84 8.81 -16.14
C LEU A 189 1.38 10.02 -15.29
N PRO A 190 2.27 10.55 -14.43
CA PRO A 190 2.05 11.83 -13.76
C PRO A 190 1.73 12.95 -14.75
N LEU A 191 1.00 13.97 -14.29
CA LEU A 191 0.81 15.22 -15.05
C LEU A 191 2.14 15.89 -15.38
N TYR A 192 3.06 15.89 -14.40
CA TYR A 192 4.44 16.37 -14.49
C TYR A 192 5.40 15.29 -14.00
N PHE A 193 6.49 15.09 -14.71
CA PHE A 193 7.55 14.16 -14.31
C PHE A 193 8.90 14.62 -14.86
N VAL A 194 9.97 13.96 -14.47
CA VAL A 194 11.34 14.36 -14.81
C VAL A 194 12.00 13.34 -15.72
N VAL A 195 12.69 13.84 -16.75
CA VAL A 195 13.45 13.03 -17.71
C VAL A 195 14.86 13.62 -17.94
N PRO A 196 15.82 12.84 -18.47
CA PRO A 196 17.08 13.38 -18.98
C PRO A 196 16.86 14.52 -19.99
N ILE A 197 17.63 15.61 -19.87
CA ILE A 197 17.52 16.80 -20.75
C ILE A 197 17.60 16.46 -22.24
N CYS A 198 18.40 15.46 -22.59
CA CYS A 198 18.60 15.00 -23.97
C CYS A 198 17.38 14.32 -24.60
N ILE A 199 16.38 13.91 -23.81
CA ILE A 199 15.15 13.32 -24.33
C ILE A 199 14.26 14.40 -24.93
N SER A 200 13.86 14.18 -26.18
CA SER A 200 12.93 15.05 -26.91
C SER A 200 11.47 14.75 -26.55
N GLU A 201 10.62 15.77 -26.62
CA GLU A 201 9.17 15.60 -26.42
C GLU A 201 8.56 14.62 -27.41
N GLU A 202 9.04 14.60 -28.66
CA GLU A 202 8.60 13.63 -29.67
C GLU A 202 8.87 12.18 -29.26
N SER A 203 9.94 11.92 -28.51
CA SER A 203 10.23 10.59 -27.99
C SER A 203 9.23 10.21 -26.90
N ILE A 204 8.87 11.17 -26.04
CA ILE A 204 7.91 10.98 -24.94
C ILE A 204 6.51 10.66 -25.46
N LEU A 205 6.09 11.31 -26.55
CA LEU A 205 4.78 11.07 -27.17
C LEU A 205 4.65 9.67 -27.80
N LYS A 206 5.77 8.97 -28.05
CA LYS A 206 5.74 7.62 -28.61
C LYS A 206 5.38 6.59 -27.56
N TYR A 207 4.67 5.56 -28.00
CA TYR A 207 4.36 4.37 -27.20
C TYR A 207 3.74 4.68 -25.82
N GLU A 208 2.90 5.72 -25.73
CA GLU A 208 2.26 6.12 -24.47
C GLU A 208 3.28 6.43 -23.35
N GLY A 209 4.49 6.88 -23.72
CA GLY A 209 5.59 7.15 -22.79
C GLY A 209 6.32 5.91 -22.28
N ARG A 210 6.02 4.71 -22.80
CA ARG A 210 6.78 3.49 -22.47
C ARG A 210 8.20 3.56 -23.02
N GLY A 211 9.15 3.01 -22.28
CA GLY A 211 10.56 3.09 -22.65
C GLY A 211 11.21 4.45 -22.40
N ILE A 212 10.52 5.38 -21.74
CA ILE A 212 11.09 6.66 -21.30
C ILE A 212 11.66 6.51 -19.88
N PRO A 213 12.97 6.77 -19.67
CA PRO A 213 13.57 6.85 -18.35
C PRO A 213 13.01 8.03 -17.57
N ILE A 214 12.31 7.72 -16.49
CA ILE A 214 11.78 8.70 -15.53
C ILE A 214 12.76 8.77 -14.36
N TRP A 215 13.12 9.99 -13.97
CA TRP A 215 14.01 10.25 -12.86
C TRP A 215 13.32 10.04 -11.51
N CYS A 216 14.01 9.35 -10.61
CA CYS A 216 13.61 9.16 -9.21
C CYS A 216 14.41 10.06 -8.28
N TRP A 217 15.73 10.06 -8.41
CA TRP A 217 16.64 10.76 -7.48
C TRP A 217 18.04 10.97 -8.09
N SER A 218 18.76 11.99 -7.62
CA SER A 218 20.15 12.25 -7.99
C SER A 218 21.06 12.26 -6.77
N CYS A 219 22.20 11.60 -6.91
CA CYS A 219 23.26 11.61 -5.93
C CYS A 219 24.12 12.89 -6.07
N HIS A 220 24.74 13.31 -4.97
CA HIS A 220 25.63 14.48 -4.90
C HIS A 220 26.82 14.39 -5.87
N ASN A 221 27.22 13.17 -6.25
CA ASN A 221 28.30 12.88 -7.18
C ASN A 221 27.89 12.94 -8.68
N GLY A 222 26.61 13.22 -8.98
CA GLY A 222 26.10 13.34 -10.34
C GLY A 222 25.55 12.06 -10.97
N ALA A 223 25.65 10.92 -10.28
CA ALA A 223 24.92 9.70 -10.62
C ALA A 223 23.43 9.85 -10.26
N ALA A 224 22.55 9.08 -10.89
CA ALA A 224 21.11 9.17 -10.70
C ALA A 224 20.44 7.80 -10.78
N LEU A 225 19.32 7.72 -10.07
CA LEU A 225 18.38 6.62 -10.13
C LEU A 225 17.23 6.95 -11.06
N LEU A 226 16.97 6.07 -12.01
CA LEU A 226 15.93 6.17 -13.01
C LEU A 226 15.05 4.92 -12.96
N LYS A 227 13.79 5.05 -13.37
CA LYS A 227 12.87 3.93 -13.60
C LYS A 227 12.22 4.00 -14.97
N MET A 228 11.82 2.87 -15.52
CA MET A 228 11.21 2.82 -16.85
C MET A 228 10.32 1.58 -16.99
N SER A 229 9.14 1.78 -17.57
CA SER A 229 8.24 0.68 -17.91
C SER A 229 8.78 -0.12 -19.10
N ALA A 230 8.81 -1.44 -18.99
CA ALA A 230 9.17 -2.31 -20.10
C ALA A 230 8.10 -2.30 -21.20
N PHE A 231 8.50 -2.69 -22.41
CA PHE A 231 7.56 -2.98 -23.47
C PHE A 231 6.91 -4.35 -23.22
N PRO A 232 5.61 -4.50 -23.54
CA PRO A 232 4.95 -5.79 -23.47
C PRO A 232 5.61 -6.75 -24.48
N LYS A 233 5.55 -8.05 -24.19
CA LYS A 233 6.03 -9.08 -25.13
C LYS A 233 5.09 -9.15 -26.32
N GLU A 234 5.47 -8.55 -27.44
CA GLU A 234 4.73 -8.60 -28.69
C GLU A 234 4.96 -9.93 -29.43
N GLN A 235 3.93 -10.42 -30.12
CA GLN A 235 4.03 -11.60 -31.00
C GLN A 235 4.55 -11.24 -32.40
N ASP A 236 4.41 -9.98 -32.81
CA ASP A 236 4.88 -9.49 -34.11
C ASP A 236 6.36 -9.06 -34.05
N ASP A 237 7.18 -9.68 -34.89
CA ASP A 237 8.61 -9.42 -34.97
C ASP A 237 8.91 -7.98 -35.44
N SER A 238 8.07 -7.42 -36.32
CA SER A 238 8.29 -6.08 -36.88
C SER A 238 8.12 -4.98 -35.83
N THR A 239 7.06 -5.08 -35.02
CA THR A 239 6.78 -4.18 -33.89
C THR A 239 7.84 -4.32 -32.81
N SER A 240 8.25 -5.54 -32.49
CA SER A 240 9.31 -5.83 -31.53
C SER A 240 10.64 -5.19 -31.95
N GLN A 241 10.99 -5.25 -33.24
CA GLN A 241 12.21 -4.63 -33.76
C GLN A 241 12.17 -3.10 -33.69
N MET A 242 11.02 -2.48 -33.96
CA MET A 242 10.83 -1.03 -33.82
C MET A 242 10.97 -0.56 -32.37
N GLN A 243 10.34 -1.25 -31.42
CA GLN A 243 10.46 -0.95 -29.98
C GLN A 243 11.90 -1.10 -29.50
N LYS A 244 12.59 -2.16 -29.93
CA LYS A 244 14.00 -2.36 -29.61
C LYS A 244 14.89 -1.24 -30.17
N ALA A 245 14.70 -0.86 -31.43
CA ALA A 245 15.46 0.24 -32.03
C ALA A 245 15.22 1.58 -31.32
N PHE A 246 13.99 1.82 -30.86
CA PHE A 246 13.65 2.98 -30.04
C PHE A 246 14.40 2.96 -28.69
N LEU A 247 14.34 1.86 -27.95
CA LEU A 247 15.06 1.70 -26.68
C LEU A 247 16.57 1.85 -26.84
N ASP A 248 17.16 1.20 -27.84
CA ASP A 248 18.60 1.30 -28.13
C ASP A 248 19.01 2.76 -28.40
N GLY A 249 18.15 3.53 -29.09
CA GLY A 249 18.31 4.96 -29.30
C GLY A 249 18.29 5.75 -27.99
N ILE A 250 17.33 5.48 -27.11
CA ILE A 250 17.24 6.09 -25.77
C ILE A 250 18.50 5.77 -24.95
N TYR A 251 18.88 4.49 -24.83
CA TYR A 251 20.05 4.05 -24.07
C TYR A 251 21.35 4.68 -24.57
N LYS A 252 21.51 4.78 -25.89
CA LYS A 252 22.66 5.44 -26.50
C LYS A 252 22.72 6.93 -26.17
N THR A 253 21.58 7.56 -25.93
CA THR A 253 21.50 8.99 -25.61
C THR A 253 21.82 9.25 -24.14
N ILE A 254 21.33 8.40 -23.23
CA ILE A 254 21.55 8.53 -21.78
C ILE A 254 22.87 7.91 -21.28
N SER A 255 23.61 7.20 -22.14
CA SER A 255 24.95 6.68 -21.83
C SER A 255 26.09 7.58 -22.30
N LYS A 256 25.78 8.77 -22.83
CA LYS A 256 26.78 9.74 -23.31
C LYS A 256 27.02 10.84 -22.27
N PRO A 257 28.19 11.50 -22.27
CA PRO A 257 28.37 12.72 -21.49
C PRO A 257 27.25 13.74 -21.78
N PRO A 258 26.68 14.41 -20.77
CA PRO A 258 27.18 14.57 -19.40
C PRO A 258 26.71 13.50 -18.40
N TYR A 259 26.07 12.43 -18.85
CA TYR A 259 25.59 11.36 -17.98
C TYR A 259 26.72 10.42 -17.57
N GLU A 260 26.65 9.92 -16.33
CA GLU A 260 27.53 8.85 -15.86
C GLU A 260 27.22 7.53 -16.59
N LEU A 261 28.10 6.54 -16.42
CA LEU A 261 27.87 5.19 -16.90
C LEU A 261 26.49 4.69 -16.47
N LEU A 262 25.81 3.93 -17.32
CA LEU A 262 24.49 3.39 -17.04
C LEU A 262 24.52 1.89 -16.78
N LYS A 263 23.96 1.46 -15.65
CA LYS A 263 23.63 0.08 -15.35
C LYS A 263 22.11 -0.11 -15.42
N MET A 264 21.67 -1.09 -16.20
CA MET A 264 20.25 -1.48 -16.27
C MET A 264 20.01 -2.67 -15.33
N ASP A 265 18.90 -2.63 -14.58
CA ASP A 265 18.48 -3.73 -13.71
C ASP A 265 16.99 -4.03 -13.96
N ASP A 266 16.71 -5.18 -14.60
CA ASP A 266 15.35 -5.69 -14.76
C ASP A 266 14.91 -6.40 -13.48
N LEU A 267 14.08 -5.71 -12.70
CA LEU A 267 13.61 -6.17 -11.40
C LEU A 267 12.75 -7.43 -11.52
N SER A 268 12.07 -7.63 -12.65
CA SER A 268 11.26 -8.82 -12.93
C SER A 268 12.11 -10.10 -12.96
N SER A 269 13.41 -9.97 -13.23
CA SER A 269 14.37 -11.08 -13.26
C SER A 269 15.08 -11.31 -11.94
N SER A 270 15.23 -10.26 -11.11
CA SER A 270 16.05 -10.28 -9.90
C SER A 270 15.24 -10.39 -8.60
N LEU A 271 13.97 -9.97 -8.61
CA LEU A 271 13.07 -9.98 -7.46
C LEU A 271 11.85 -10.91 -7.67
N PRO A 272 11.18 -11.33 -6.58
CA PRO A 272 9.96 -12.15 -6.67
C PRO A 272 8.82 -11.43 -7.42
N SER A 273 7.94 -12.19 -8.06
CA SER A 273 6.76 -11.61 -8.70
C SER A 273 5.73 -11.10 -7.67
N LEU A 274 4.81 -10.24 -8.09
CA LEU A 274 3.71 -9.75 -7.23
C LEU A 274 2.89 -10.90 -6.64
N GLN A 275 2.67 -11.97 -7.42
CA GLN A 275 1.96 -13.16 -6.96
C GLN A 275 2.74 -13.92 -5.88
N ASP A 276 4.07 -13.98 -5.98
CA ASP A 276 4.93 -14.60 -4.96
C ASP A 276 4.86 -13.80 -3.66
N ILE A 277 4.89 -12.46 -3.75
CA ILE A 277 4.77 -11.55 -2.60
C ILE A 277 3.41 -11.71 -1.92
N GLN A 278 2.32 -11.69 -2.68
CA GLN A 278 0.96 -11.92 -2.15
C GLN A 278 0.83 -13.28 -1.47
N THR A 279 1.40 -14.33 -2.08
CA THR A 279 1.34 -15.69 -1.53
C THR A 279 2.15 -15.80 -0.23
N ALA A 280 3.35 -15.23 -0.20
CA ALA A 280 4.20 -15.21 0.98
C ALA A 280 3.53 -14.47 2.15
N TYR A 281 2.98 -13.28 1.88
CA TYR A 281 2.26 -12.50 2.89
C TYR A 281 0.99 -13.21 3.36
N THR A 282 0.25 -13.87 2.46
CA THR A 282 -0.93 -14.64 2.86
C THR A 282 -0.53 -15.76 3.83
N ARG A 283 0.56 -16.49 3.57
CA ARG A 283 1.08 -17.52 4.49
C ARG A 283 1.55 -16.93 5.81
N PHE A 284 2.22 -15.78 5.77
CA PHE A 284 2.65 -15.05 6.95
C PHE A 284 1.48 -14.64 7.84
N LYS A 285 0.46 -14.01 7.26
CA LYS A 285 -0.78 -13.62 7.95
C LYS A 285 -1.47 -14.80 8.62
N GLN A 286 -1.50 -15.98 7.99
CA GLN A 286 -2.12 -17.18 8.57
C GLN A 286 -1.49 -17.63 9.90
N LEU A 287 -0.23 -17.27 10.17
CA LEU A 287 0.43 -17.60 11.43
C LEU A 287 -0.18 -16.87 12.64
N PHE A 288 -0.88 -15.76 12.41
CA PHE A 288 -1.52 -14.96 13.46
C PHE A 288 -3.00 -15.30 13.66
N LEU A 289 -3.60 -16.10 12.77
CA LEU A 289 -5.02 -16.43 12.78
C LEU A 289 -5.32 -17.72 13.57
N ILE A 290 -4.83 -17.79 14.81
CA ILE A 290 -4.94 -18.97 15.67
C ILE A 290 -6.24 -18.92 16.48
N ASP A 291 -7.06 -19.97 16.40
CA ASP A 291 -8.42 -19.98 16.96
C ASP A 291 -8.48 -20.38 18.45
N ASN A 292 -7.47 -21.08 18.99
CA ASN A 292 -7.48 -21.54 20.37
C ASN A 292 -6.06 -21.68 20.97
N SER A 293 -5.99 -21.75 22.30
CA SER A 293 -4.73 -21.83 23.03
C SER A 293 -3.92 -23.10 22.73
N THR A 294 -4.58 -24.23 22.46
CA THR A 294 -3.88 -25.48 22.13
C THR A 294 -3.13 -25.37 20.81
N ASP A 295 -3.78 -24.83 19.78
CA ASP A 295 -3.17 -24.58 18.48
C ASP A 295 -2.08 -23.51 18.57
N PHE A 296 -2.25 -22.53 19.46
CA PHE A 296 -1.22 -21.53 19.74
C PHE A 296 0.06 -22.19 20.26
N TRP A 297 -0.03 -22.98 21.33
CA TRP A 297 1.14 -23.65 21.89
C TRP A 297 1.75 -24.67 20.93
N ALA A 298 0.94 -25.33 20.09
CA ALA A 298 1.46 -26.21 19.05
C ALA A 298 2.24 -25.46 17.95
N THR A 299 1.80 -24.24 17.62
CA THR A 299 2.44 -23.35 16.65
C THR A 299 3.73 -22.76 17.21
N ASP A 300 3.73 -22.35 18.48
CA ASP A 300 4.87 -21.75 19.19
C ASP A 300 6.12 -22.64 19.13
N VAL A 301 5.96 -23.95 19.38
CA VAL A 301 7.06 -24.94 19.30
C VAL A 301 7.71 -24.99 17.91
N LYS A 302 6.97 -24.66 16.85
CA LYS A 302 7.43 -24.69 15.45
C LYS A 302 7.56 -23.29 14.85
N TRP A 303 7.48 -22.23 15.67
CA TRP A 303 7.32 -20.86 15.19
C TRP A 303 8.33 -20.48 14.11
N PHE A 304 9.63 -20.68 14.37
CA PHE A 304 10.68 -20.29 13.44
C PHE A 304 10.62 -21.04 12.09
N SER A 305 10.30 -22.34 12.10
CA SER A 305 10.20 -23.11 10.85
C SER A 305 8.94 -22.76 10.06
N LEU A 306 7.84 -22.48 10.76
CA LEU A 306 6.62 -21.98 10.14
C LEU A 306 6.85 -20.61 9.52
N LEU A 307 7.48 -19.68 10.26
CA LEU A 307 7.85 -18.35 9.78
C LEU A 307 8.76 -18.41 8.55
N GLU A 308 9.80 -19.23 8.58
CA GLU A 308 10.69 -19.45 7.44
C GLU A 308 9.93 -19.97 6.21
N SER A 309 9.00 -20.92 6.42
CA SER A 309 8.20 -21.50 5.32
C SER A 309 7.24 -20.50 4.63
N THR A 310 6.96 -19.36 5.26
CA THR A 310 6.15 -18.29 4.65
C THR A 310 6.91 -17.56 3.55
N ASN A 311 8.24 -17.58 3.59
CA ASN A 311 9.14 -16.85 2.70
C ASN A 311 9.05 -15.31 2.81
N TRP A 312 8.25 -14.73 3.72
CA TRP A 312 8.07 -13.28 3.83
C TRP A 312 9.39 -12.56 4.18
N LEU A 313 10.10 -13.03 5.21
CA LEU A 313 11.39 -12.45 5.62
C LEU A 313 12.48 -12.62 4.56
N GLU A 314 12.44 -13.70 3.78
CA GLU A 314 13.37 -13.90 2.66
C GLU A 314 13.12 -12.88 1.53
N ILE A 315 11.86 -12.53 1.26
CA ILE A 315 11.51 -11.47 0.31
C ILE A 315 12.06 -10.12 0.80
N ILE A 316 11.82 -9.76 2.07
CA ILE A 316 12.36 -8.53 2.68
C ILE A 316 13.88 -8.48 2.54
N ARG A 317 14.57 -9.58 2.85
CA ARG A 317 16.03 -9.69 2.74
C ARG A 317 16.49 -9.46 1.30
N ARG A 318 15.85 -10.07 0.30
CA ARG A 318 16.19 -9.89 -1.12
C ARG A 318 15.99 -8.46 -1.60
N VAL A 319 14.89 -7.83 -1.19
CA VAL A 319 14.57 -6.45 -1.53
C VAL A 319 15.56 -5.47 -0.91
N LEU A 320 15.86 -5.60 0.39
CA LEU A 320 16.87 -4.77 1.05
C LEU A 320 18.26 -4.96 0.43
N LYS A 321 18.65 -6.21 0.15
CA LYS A 321 19.91 -6.51 -0.54
C LYS A 321 19.97 -5.82 -1.91
N LYS A 322 18.90 -5.87 -2.70
CA LYS A 322 18.82 -5.18 -3.99
C LYS A 322 18.94 -3.66 -3.84
N ALA A 323 18.27 -3.06 -2.86
CA ALA A 323 18.39 -1.62 -2.59
C ALA A 323 19.83 -1.21 -2.22
N ILE A 324 20.52 -2.02 -1.40
CA ILE A 324 21.93 -1.82 -1.05
C ILE A 324 22.81 -1.91 -2.31
N GLU A 325 22.63 -2.94 -3.15
CA GLU A 325 23.38 -3.07 -4.41
C GLU A 325 23.21 -1.84 -5.31
N VAL A 326 22.00 -1.28 -5.40
CA VAL A 326 21.73 -0.06 -6.18
C VAL A 326 22.41 1.16 -5.53
N ALA A 327 22.33 1.30 -4.21
CA ALA A 327 22.99 2.39 -3.49
C ALA A 327 24.52 2.35 -3.66
N GLU A 328 25.14 1.17 -3.60
CA GLU A 328 26.56 0.97 -3.87
C GLU A 328 26.95 1.35 -5.31
N CYS A 329 26.11 1.03 -6.30
CA CYS A 329 26.33 1.46 -7.68
C CYS A 329 26.34 2.99 -7.82
N LEU A 330 25.43 3.67 -7.12
CA LEU A 330 25.32 5.12 -7.15
C LEU A 330 26.46 5.80 -6.39
N GLU A 331 26.78 5.36 -5.17
CA GLU A 331 27.73 6.04 -4.28
C GLU A 331 29.20 5.67 -4.58
N ILE A 332 29.49 4.37 -4.75
CA ILE A 332 30.87 3.86 -4.87
C ILE A 332 31.31 3.80 -6.32
N GLN A 333 30.43 3.34 -7.22
CA GLN A 333 30.77 3.16 -8.64
C GLN A 333 30.46 4.39 -9.49
N HIS A 334 29.84 5.43 -8.91
CA HIS A 334 29.42 6.64 -9.61
C HIS A 334 28.64 6.34 -10.90
N THR A 335 27.77 5.33 -10.86
CA THR A 335 27.07 4.79 -12.03
C THR A 335 25.57 5.04 -11.90
N ASN A 336 24.96 5.60 -12.94
CA ASN A 336 23.51 5.71 -13.05
C ASN A 336 22.87 4.32 -13.04
N VAL A 337 21.73 4.18 -12.37
CA VAL A 337 20.97 2.92 -12.37
C VAL A 337 19.60 3.15 -13.00
N LEU A 338 19.24 2.34 -13.98
CA LEU A 338 17.92 2.30 -14.59
C LEU A 338 17.19 1.02 -14.17
N LEU A 339 16.18 1.19 -13.31
CA LEU A 339 15.28 0.13 -12.88
C LEU A 339 14.22 -0.12 -13.94
N ILE A 340 14.03 -1.38 -14.32
CA ILE A 340 13.05 -1.77 -15.35
C ILE A 340 12.07 -2.77 -14.73
N GLU A 341 10.79 -2.53 -14.95
CA GLU A 341 9.66 -3.39 -14.57
C GLU A 341 8.54 -3.20 -15.61
N GLU A 342 7.61 -4.14 -15.74
CA GLU A 342 6.51 -4.06 -16.72
C GLU A 342 5.75 -2.72 -16.68
N SER A 343 5.32 -2.25 -15.51
CA SER A 343 4.68 -0.94 -15.35
C SER A 343 5.57 0.10 -14.68
N ALA A 344 6.66 -0.29 -14.02
CA ALA A 344 7.52 0.58 -13.19
C ALA A 344 6.78 1.30 -12.04
N THR A 345 5.66 0.72 -11.60
CA THR A 345 4.78 1.26 -10.56
C THR A 345 4.73 0.40 -9.30
N ASP A 346 5.45 -0.72 -9.24
CA ASP A 346 5.44 -1.63 -8.09
C ASP A 346 6.85 -1.74 -7.48
N LEU A 347 7.66 -2.72 -7.90
CA LEU A 347 9.00 -2.95 -7.33
C LEU A 347 9.97 -1.83 -7.65
N CYS A 348 9.79 -1.11 -8.77
CA CYS A 348 10.53 0.12 -9.02
C CYS A 348 10.29 1.16 -7.92
N CYS A 349 9.06 1.30 -7.42
CA CYS A 349 8.74 2.22 -6.32
C CYS A 349 9.39 1.75 -5.00
N VAL A 350 9.37 0.44 -4.73
CA VAL A 350 10.03 -0.13 -3.54
C VAL A 350 11.53 0.16 -3.54
N ILE A 351 12.24 -0.23 -4.59
CA ILE A 351 13.70 -0.08 -4.66
C ILE A 351 14.10 1.39 -4.70
N SER A 352 13.41 2.22 -5.49
CA SER A 352 13.72 3.65 -5.54
C SER A 352 13.46 4.39 -4.22
N SER A 353 12.42 4.01 -3.49
CA SER A 353 12.15 4.58 -2.17
C SER A 353 13.18 4.15 -1.14
N LEU A 354 13.55 2.86 -1.11
CA LEU A 354 14.56 2.35 -0.17
C LEU A 354 15.94 2.98 -0.40
N VAL A 355 16.37 3.12 -1.65
CA VAL A 355 17.62 3.81 -1.99
C VAL A 355 17.59 5.26 -1.50
N GLN A 356 16.48 5.97 -1.73
CA GLN A 356 16.32 7.35 -1.23
C GLN A 356 16.30 7.43 0.30
N VAL A 357 15.69 6.47 1.00
CA VAL A 357 15.72 6.41 2.47
C VAL A 357 17.13 6.14 2.99
N MET A 358 17.90 5.27 2.32
CA MET A 358 19.28 4.95 2.68
C MET A 358 20.25 6.11 2.44
N MET A 359 20.08 6.83 1.32
CA MET A 359 21.07 7.81 0.85
C MET A 359 20.70 9.27 1.16
N ASP A 360 19.42 9.60 1.34
CA ASP A 360 18.95 10.97 1.53
C ASP A 360 18.41 11.19 2.96
N SER A 361 19.06 12.08 3.71
CA SER A 361 18.60 12.44 5.06
C SER A 361 17.21 13.08 5.08
N TYR A 362 16.80 13.78 4.01
CA TYR A 362 15.47 14.37 3.93
C TYR A 362 14.39 13.30 3.97
N SER A 363 14.58 12.19 3.25
CA SER A 363 13.66 11.04 3.21
C SER A 363 13.46 10.33 4.55
N ARG A 364 14.28 10.65 5.57
CA ARG A 364 14.18 10.11 6.94
C ARG A 364 13.49 11.06 7.93
N THR A 365 13.10 12.24 7.46
CA THR A 365 12.18 13.16 8.16
C THR A 365 10.73 12.77 7.89
N LYS A 366 9.78 13.19 8.73
CA LYS A 366 8.35 12.94 8.50
C LYS A 366 7.87 13.58 7.20
N SER A 367 8.17 14.86 7.01
CA SER A 367 7.78 15.60 5.79
C SER A 367 8.45 15.05 4.53
N GLY A 368 9.73 14.67 4.61
CA GLY A 368 10.45 14.11 3.48
C GLY A 368 10.01 12.71 3.13
N PHE A 369 9.71 11.85 4.11
CA PHE A 369 9.13 10.53 3.83
C PHE A 369 7.72 10.65 3.23
N GLN A 370 6.88 11.55 3.74
CA GLN A 370 5.57 11.84 3.11
C GLN A 370 5.73 12.32 1.66
N SER A 371 6.68 13.23 1.41
CA SER A 371 6.98 13.73 0.06
C SER A 371 7.49 12.62 -0.85
N LEU A 372 8.30 11.69 -0.32
CA LEU A 372 8.79 10.51 -1.04
C LEU A 372 7.63 9.57 -1.42
N ILE A 373 6.73 9.25 -0.49
CA ILE A 373 5.55 8.43 -0.78
C ILE A 373 4.67 9.12 -1.83
N GLN A 374 4.45 10.41 -1.68
CA GLN A 374 3.67 11.18 -2.64
C GLN A 374 4.30 11.16 -4.04
N LYS A 375 5.61 11.38 -4.16
CA LYS A 375 6.35 11.36 -5.43
C LYS A 375 6.38 9.97 -6.08
N GLU A 376 6.88 8.96 -5.36
CA GLU A 376 7.18 7.66 -5.97
C GLU A 376 5.96 6.75 -6.08
N TRP A 377 4.95 6.92 -5.21
CA TRP A 377 3.82 6.01 -5.13
C TRP A 377 2.51 6.65 -5.59
N VAL A 378 2.13 7.79 -5.04
CA VAL A 378 0.82 8.41 -5.33
C VAL A 378 0.84 9.04 -6.72
N ILE A 379 1.70 10.02 -6.94
CA ILE A 379 1.90 10.65 -8.25
C ILE A 379 2.55 9.67 -9.22
N GLY A 380 3.50 8.86 -8.73
CA GLY A 380 4.18 7.81 -9.49
C GLY A 380 3.30 6.67 -10.02
N GLY A 381 2.00 6.65 -9.70
CA GLY A 381 1.02 5.75 -10.33
C GLY A 381 1.00 4.34 -9.76
N HIS A 382 1.41 4.14 -8.51
CA HIS A 382 1.20 2.86 -7.84
C HIS A 382 -0.31 2.58 -7.75
N ARG A 383 -0.69 1.38 -8.16
CA ARG A 383 -2.10 0.98 -8.30
C ARG A 383 -2.76 0.63 -6.97
N PHE A 384 -2.80 1.55 -6.01
CA PHE A 384 -3.31 1.28 -4.65
C PHE A 384 -4.73 0.69 -4.66
N LEU A 385 -5.63 1.24 -5.49
CA LEU A 385 -7.02 0.77 -5.62
C LEU A 385 -7.10 -0.72 -5.96
N ASP A 386 -6.23 -1.19 -6.85
CA ASP A 386 -6.20 -2.60 -7.28
C ASP A 386 -5.35 -3.47 -6.35
N ARG A 387 -4.17 -2.99 -5.94
CA ARG A 387 -3.22 -3.72 -5.08
C ARG A 387 -3.76 -3.95 -3.67
N CYS A 388 -4.58 -3.03 -3.15
CA CYS A 388 -5.30 -3.20 -1.89
C CYS A 388 -6.72 -3.78 -2.08
N ASN A 389 -7.13 -4.02 -3.33
CA ASN A 389 -8.41 -4.59 -3.72
C ASN A 389 -9.63 -3.87 -3.09
N HIS A 390 -9.60 -2.53 -3.00
CA HIS A 390 -10.66 -1.75 -2.32
C HIS A 390 -12.04 -1.84 -3.00
N LEU A 391 -12.08 -2.29 -4.26
CA LEU A 391 -13.32 -2.52 -5.01
C LEU A 391 -13.75 -3.97 -5.06
N HIS A 392 -13.00 -4.93 -4.47
CA HIS A 392 -13.30 -6.36 -4.50
C HIS A 392 -13.58 -6.89 -5.92
N LYS A 393 -12.81 -6.44 -6.90
CA LYS A 393 -13.01 -6.80 -8.33
C LYS A 393 -12.23 -8.03 -8.75
N SER A 394 -11.00 -8.18 -8.25
CA SER A 394 -10.11 -9.28 -8.64
C SER A 394 -9.02 -9.47 -7.58
N GLU A 395 -8.97 -10.66 -6.98
CA GLU A 395 -7.90 -11.05 -6.05
C GLU A 395 -6.55 -11.26 -6.75
N LYS A 396 -6.53 -11.39 -8.08
CA LYS A 396 -5.30 -11.64 -8.86
C LYS A 396 -4.37 -10.43 -8.91
N GLU A 397 -4.90 -9.23 -8.71
CA GLU A 397 -4.13 -7.98 -8.74
C GLU A 397 -3.69 -7.54 -7.33
N GLU A 398 -4.20 -8.18 -6.28
CA GLU A 398 -3.91 -7.85 -4.88
C GLU A 398 -2.47 -8.26 -4.53
N ALA A 399 -1.70 -7.33 -3.98
CA ALA A 399 -0.34 -7.57 -3.52
C ALA A 399 0.06 -6.52 -2.47
N PRO A 400 0.73 -6.89 -1.37
CA PRO A 400 1.06 -6.00 -0.26
C PRO A 400 2.37 -5.23 -0.55
N VAL A 401 2.48 -4.62 -1.73
CA VAL A 401 3.73 -3.99 -2.22
C VAL A 401 4.11 -2.78 -1.35
N PHE A 402 3.13 -1.95 -0.98
CA PHE A 402 3.38 -0.82 -0.10
C PHE A 402 3.74 -1.27 1.32
N LEU A 403 3.07 -2.30 1.84
CA LEU A 403 3.42 -2.90 3.14
C LEU A 403 4.83 -3.49 3.12
N LEU A 404 5.26 -4.10 2.01
CA LEU A 404 6.63 -4.57 1.83
C LEU A 404 7.65 -3.42 1.93
N LEU A 405 7.35 -2.24 1.35
CA LEU A 405 8.17 -1.05 1.58
C LEU A 405 8.21 -0.70 3.07
N LEU A 406 7.06 -0.61 3.73
CA LEU A 406 6.98 -0.20 5.14
C LEU A 406 7.74 -1.17 6.06
N ASP A 407 7.65 -2.47 5.82
CA ASP A 407 8.39 -3.50 6.56
C ASP A 407 9.89 -3.33 6.33
N CYS A 408 10.35 -3.17 5.08
CA CYS A 408 11.74 -2.88 4.77
C CYS A 408 12.24 -1.58 5.46
N VAL A 409 11.45 -0.51 5.48
CA VAL A 409 11.79 0.74 6.20
C VAL A 409 11.81 0.50 7.71
N TRP A 410 10.88 -0.28 8.25
CA TRP A 410 10.90 -0.68 9.65
C TRP A 410 12.18 -1.42 10.01
N GLN A 411 12.67 -2.35 9.17
CA GLN A 411 13.97 -3.00 9.38
C GLN A 411 15.12 -1.98 9.50
N LEU A 412 15.09 -0.90 8.71
CA LEU A 412 16.10 0.16 8.77
C LEU A 412 15.94 1.02 10.04
N VAL A 413 14.70 1.34 10.44
CA VAL A 413 14.40 2.05 11.69
C VAL A 413 14.89 1.26 12.89
N GLN A 414 14.69 -0.06 12.92
CA GLN A 414 15.18 -0.93 13.99
C GLN A 414 16.70 -0.99 14.07
N GLN A 415 17.39 -1.03 12.92
CA GLN A 415 18.85 -1.08 12.86
C GLN A 415 19.51 0.27 13.14
N TYR A 416 18.86 1.38 12.77
CA TYR A 416 19.40 2.73 12.90
C TYR A 416 18.40 3.73 13.54
N PRO A 417 17.89 3.50 14.76
CA PRO A 417 16.82 4.33 15.33
C PRO A 417 17.12 5.85 15.34
N PRO A 418 18.33 6.32 15.71
CA PRO A 418 18.63 7.76 15.73
C PRO A 418 18.68 8.42 14.34
N ALA A 419 18.68 7.62 13.27
CA ALA A 419 18.78 8.12 11.90
C ALA A 419 17.43 8.58 11.32
N PHE A 420 16.33 8.31 12.03
CA PHE A 420 14.95 8.57 11.59
C PHE A 420 14.24 9.52 12.55
N GLU A 421 13.47 10.46 12.01
CA GLU A 421 12.62 11.37 12.80
C GLU A 421 11.30 10.71 13.25
N PHE A 422 10.95 9.60 12.61
CA PHE A 422 9.72 8.85 12.87
C PHE A 422 10.01 7.46 13.43
N THR A 423 9.01 6.87 14.07
CA THR A 423 9.10 5.57 14.75
C THR A 423 8.23 4.52 14.05
N GLU A 424 8.25 3.30 14.55
CA GLU A 424 7.32 2.24 14.14
C GLU A 424 5.86 2.69 14.17
N THR A 425 5.43 3.41 15.20
CA THR A 425 4.05 3.92 15.31
C THR A 425 3.63 4.74 14.09
N TYR A 426 4.55 5.54 13.53
CA TYR A 426 4.27 6.30 12.32
C TYR A 426 4.04 5.40 11.11
N LEU A 427 4.85 4.35 10.95
CA LEU A 427 4.71 3.37 9.86
C LEU A 427 3.43 2.56 10.00
N THR A 428 3.05 2.16 11.22
CA THR A 428 1.78 1.47 11.49
C THR A 428 0.59 2.35 11.14
N VAL A 429 0.57 3.61 11.59
CA VAL A 429 -0.51 4.56 11.24
C VAL A 429 -0.61 4.79 9.74
N LEU A 430 0.54 4.85 9.04
CA LEU A 430 0.57 4.97 7.59
C LEU A 430 0.01 3.71 6.91
N SER A 431 0.34 2.52 7.39
CA SER A 431 -0.25 1.25 6.91
C SER A 431 -1.76 1.23 7.12
N ASP A 432 -2.24 1.60 8.31
CA ASP A 432 -3.68 1.63 8.62
C ASP A 432 -4.44 2.60 7.70
N SER A 433 -3.82 3.73 7.34
CA SER A 433 -4.44 4.74 6.48
C SER A 433 -4.80 4.25 5.08
N LEU A 434 -4.17 3.15 4.60
CA LEU A 434 -4.58 2.46 3.36
C LEU A 434 -6.04 2.03 3.41
N TYR A 435 -6.54 1.69 4.59
CA TYR A 435 -7.86 1.10 4.78
C TYR A 435 -8.88 2.09 5.36
N VAL A 436 -8.54 3.37 5.48
CA VAL A 436 -9.44 4.40 5.99
C VAL A 436 -9.95 5.28 4.82
N PRO A 437 -11.15 4.99 4.27
CA PRO A 437 -11.69 5.69 3.10
C PRO A 437 -12.26 7.07 3.44
N ILE A 438 -11.53 7.88 4.20
CA ILE A 438 -11.77 9.33 4.37
C ILE A 438 -10.67 10.17 3.74
N PHE A 439 -9.49 9.56 3.54
CA PHE A 439 -8.37 10.15 2.82
C PHE A 439 -8.36 9.59 1.39
N SER A 440 -8.07 10.45 0.41
CA SER A 440 -8.00 10.05 -1.00
C SER A 440 -6.65 9.45 -1.41
N THR A 441 -5.59 9.71 -0.63
CA THR A 441 -4.18 9.44 -0.98
C THR A 441 -3.92 8.04 -1.52
N PHE A 442 -4.57 7.01 -0.97
CA PHE A 442 -4.34 5.60 -1.33
C PHE A 442 -5.54 4.90 -1.97
N PHE A 443 -6.49 5.66 -2.54
CA PHE A 443 -7.75 5.10 -3.07
C PHE A 443 -7.89 5.16 -4.60
N PHE A 444 -6.81 5.44 -5.31
CA PHE A 444 -6.77 5.54 -6.77
C PHE A 444 -5.57 4.76 -7.35
N ASN A 445 -5.52 4.64 -8.67
CA ASN A 445 -4.46 3.93 -9.38
C ASN A 445 -3.44 4.84 -10.07
N SER A 446 -3.83 6.09 -10.31
CA SER A 446 -2.99 7.14 -10.88
C SER A 446 -3.61 8.49 -10.50
N GLN A 447 -2.95 9.56 -10.92
CA GLN A 447 -3.40 10.93 -10.66
C GLN A 447 -4.65 11.33 -11.47
N HIS A 448 -4.87 10.74 -12.66
CA HIS A 448 -6.05 10.96 -13.51
C HIS A 448 -7.28 10.24 -12.95
#